data_AF-A0A520BBE4-F1
#
_entry.id   AF-A0A520BBE4-F1
#
_cell.length_a   1.000
_cell.length_b   1.000
_cell.length_c   1.000
_cell.angle_alpha   90.00
_cell.angle_beta   90.00
_cell.angle_gamma   90.00
#
_symmetry.space_group_name_H-M   'P 1'
#
loop_
_entity.id
_entity.type
_entity.pdbx_description
1 polymer ?
#
loop_
_entity_poly.entity_id
_entity_poly.type
_entity_poly.pdbx_seq_one_letter_code
_entity_poly.pdbx_strand_id
1 'polypeptide(L)'
;LNLMFQYPEIYKTGIAIAAVGNQLTYDNIYQERYMGTPFPSKEAYVKGSPVTYAKNLKGNLLYIHGTGDDNVHYQNAEMLINELIKNKKVFQLMSYPNRTHSISEGEGTSEHLSLTYTKFLKENCPPGAK
;
A
#
# COMPACT_ATOMS: atom_id res chain seq x y z
N LEU A 1 -3.26 -3.58 -2.89
CA LEU A 1 -3.26 -2.43 -3.84
C LEU A 1 -3.59 -2.86 -5.28
N ASN A 2 -2.76 -3.66 -5.97
CA ASN A 2 -3.02 -4.07 -7.37
C ASN A 2 -4.43 -4.66 -7.58
N LEU A 3 -4.90 -5.53 -6.67
CA LEU A 3 -6.26 -6.07 -6.72
C LEU A 3 -7.34 -4.97 -6.77
N MET A 4 -7.26 -3.99 -5.86
CA MET A 4 -8.23 -2.90 -5.79
C MET A 4 -8.17 -1.95 -6.98
N PHE A 5 -6.99 -1.72 -7.55
CA PHE A 5 -6.80 -0.75 -8.63
C PHE A 5 -7.02 -1.35 -10.02
N GLN A 6 -6.71 -2.64 -10.23
CA GLN A 6 -6.89 -3.31 -11.52
C GLN A 6 -8.26 -3.98 -11.62
N TYR A 7 -8.83 -4.41 -10.50
CA TYR A 7 -10.14 -5.07 -10.44
C TYR A 7 -11.08 -4.40 -9.43
N PRO A 8 -11.33 -3.07 -9.56
CA PRO A 8 -12.14 -2.31 -8.61
C PRO A 8 -13.61 -2.75 -8.55
N GLU A 9 -14.07 -3.55 -9.51
CA GLU A 9 -15.41 -4.14 -9.49
C GLU A 9 -15.56 -5.34 -8.58
N ILE A 10 -14.45 -6.00 -8.23
CA ILE A 10 -14.42 -7.20 -7.39
C ILE A 10 -13.99 -6.81 -5.97
N TYR A 11 -12.87 -6.09 -5.85
CA TYR A 11 -12.27 -5.77 -4.55
C TYR A 11 -12.73 -4.40 -4.05
N LYS A 12 -13.75 -4.39 -3.20
CA LYS A 12 -14.43 -3.17 -2.71
C LYS A 12 -13.83 -2.57 -1.45
N THR A 13 -13.15 -3.36 -0.63
CA THR A 13 -12.48 -2.90 0.60
C THR A 13 -11.12 -3.57 0.68
N GLY A 14 -10.08 -2.82 1.03
CA GLY A 14 -8.74 -3.38 1.15
C GLY A 14 -7.84 -2.58 2.07
N ILE A 15 -6.89 -3.31 2.66
CA ILE A 15 -5.89 -2.79 3.58
C ILE A 15 -4.53 -3.11 2.98
N ALA A 16 -3.65 -2.11 2.96
CA ALA A 16 -2.27 -2.28 2.53
C ALA A 16 -1.35 -1.74 3.62
N ILE A 17 -0.45 -2.59 4.11
CA ILE A 17 0.46 -2.30 5.22
C ILE A 17 1.88 -2.42 4.67
N ALA A 18 2.71 -1.38 4.89
CA ALA A 18 4.12 -1.33 4.48
C ALA A 18 4.35 -1.78 3.02
N ALA A 19 3.46 -1.37 2.11
CA ALA A 19 3.42 -1.91 0.75
C ALA A 19 4.42 -1.22 -0.18
N VAL A 20 5.07 -2.01 -1.05
CA VAL A 20 5.81 -1.49 -2.20
C VAL A 20 4.82 -0.86 -3.19
N GLY A 21 4.82 0.47 -3.25
CA GLY A 21 3.97 1.25 -4.14
C GLY A 21 4.55 1.40 -5.55
N ASN A 22 5.87 1.36 -5.65
CA ASN A 22 6.61 1.39 -6.90
C ASN A 22 7.75 0.35 -6.89
N GLN A 23 7.73 -0.58 -7.83
CA GLN A 23 8.75 -1.64 -7.96
C GLN A 23 10.15 -1.06 -8.25
N LEU A 24 10.25 0.17 -8.79
CA LEU A 24 11.54 0.82 -9.04
C LEU A 24 12.18 1.43 -7.78
N THR A 25 11.49 1.44 -6.64
CA THR A 25 11.99 2.02 -5.38
C THR A 25 12.37 0.98 -4.35
N TYR A 26 12.35 -0.30 -4.70
CA TYR A 26 12.79 -1.38 -3.82
C TYR A 26 14.24 -1.80 -4.15
N ASP A 27 14.88 -2.56 -3.27
CA ASP A 27 16.27 -2.94 -3.46
C ASP A 27 16.46 -3.82 -4.72
N ASN A 28 17.59 -3.66 -5.39
CA ASN A 28 17.86 -4.36 -6.64
C ASN A 28 18.07 -5.87 -6.44
N ILE A 29 18.61 -6.31 -5.30
CA ILE A 29 18.91 -7.74 -5.05
C ILE A 29 17.63 -8.56 -5.04
N TYR A 30 16.59 -8.08 -4.36
CA TYR A 30 15.28 -8.71 -4.37
C TYR A 30 14.60 -8.50 -5.71
N GLN A 31 14.55 -7.26 -6.19
CA GLN A 31 13.72 -6.91 -7.32
C GLN A 31 14.20 -7.55 -8.63
N GLU A 32 15.49 -7.47 -8.93
CA GLU A 32 16.05 -8.02 -10.17
C GLU A 32 16.10 -9.55 -10.15
N ARG A 33 16.16 -10.18 -8.98
CA ARG A 33 16.06 -11.65 -8.84
C ARG A 33 14.74 -12.19 -9.40
N TYR A 34 13.65 -11.47 -9.19
CA TYR A 34 12.32 -11.94 -9.59
C TYR A 34 11.78 -11.27 -10.85
N MET A 35 12.17 -10.02 -11.12
CA MET A 35 11.68 -9.26 -12.28
C MET A 35 12.70 -9.11 -13.41
N GLY A 36 13.94 -9.57 -13.22
CA GLY A 36 15.06 -9.30 -14.12
C GLY A 36 15.54 -7.86 -14.04
N THR A 37 16.61 -7.53 -14.75
CA THR A 37 17.12 -6.14 -14.79
C THR A 37 16.06 -5.19 -15.40
N PRO A 38 15.90 -3.96 -14.89
CA PRO A 38 15.01 -2.96 -15.47
C PRO A 38 15.55 -2.36 -16.79
N PHE A 39 16.67 -2.87 -17.30
CA PHE A 39 17.29 -2.44 -18.54
C PHE A 39 17.22 -3.54 -19.61
N PRO A 40 16.96 -3.17 -20.88
CA PRO A 40 16.77 -1.81 -21.40
C PRO A 40 15.37 -1.23 -21.18
N SER A 41 14.39 -2.02 -20.72
CA SER A 41 12.99 -1.59 -20.55
C SER A 41 12.48 -1.74 -19.13
N LYS A 42 11.86 -0.66 -18.61
CA LYS A 42 11.22 -0.60 -17.29
C LYS A 42 9.74 -0.99 -17.30
N GLU A 43 9.22 -1.42 -18.44
CA GLU A 43 7.78 -1.61 -18.65
C GLU A 43 7.18 -2.61 -17.66
N ALA A 44 7.86 -3.74 -17.41
CA ALA A 44 7.40 -4.75 -16.45
C ALA A 44 7.31 -4.17 -15.03
N TYR A 45 8.30 -3.38 -14.63
CA TYR A 45 8.32 -2.70 -13.33
C TYR A 45 7.15 -1.71 -13.21
N VAL A 46 6.95 -0.85 -14.21
CA VAL A 46 5.85 0.12 -14.23
C VAL A 46 4.49 -0.58 -14.21
N LYS A 47 4.31 -1.65 -14.99
CA LYS A 47 3.08 -2.45 -15.02
C LYS A 47 2.84 -3.22 -13.71
N GLY A 48 3.89 -3.57 -12.98
CA GLY A 48 3.80 -4.23 -11.66
C GLY A 48 3.55 -3.28 -10.49
N SER A 49 3.86 -1.99 -10.66
CA SER A 49 3.71 -0.96 -9.63
C SER A 49 2.24 -0.56 -9.43
N PRO A 50 1.68 -0.70 -8.20
CA PRO A 50 0.30 -0.27 -7.95
C PRO A 50 0.05 1.22 -8.19
N VAL A 51 1.05 2.09 -8.00
CA VAL A 51 0.91 3.54 -8.23
C VAL A 51 0.43 3.85 -9.66
N THR A 52 0.81 3.05 -10.65
CA THR A 52 0.40 3.18 -12.06
C THR A 52 -1.13 3.15 -12.25
N TYR A 53 -1.84 2.46 -11.36
CA TYR A 53 -3.28 2.22 -11.47
C TYR A 53 -4.08 2.95 -10.39
N ALA A 54 -3.46 3.78 -9.54
CA ALA A 54 -4.10 4.43 -8.40
C ALA A 54 -5.39 5.21 -8.77
N LYS A 55 -5.43 5.79 -9.98
CA LYS A 55 -6.62 6.47 -10.55
C LYS A 55 -7.88 5.62 -10.64
N ASN A 56 -7.75 4.30 -10.58
CA ASN A 56 -8.86 3.36 -10.70
C ASN A 56 -9.50 3.01 -9.36
N LEU A 57 -8.99 3.50 -8.23
CA LEU A 57 -9.61 3.23 -6.92
C LEU A 57 -11.08 3.67 -6.93
N LYS A 58 -11.97 2.74 -6.55
CA LYS A 58 -13.42 2.97 -6.35
C LYS A 58 -13.90 2.61 -4.94
N GLY A 59 -13.22 1.65 -4.30
CA GLY A 59 -13.59 1.11 -2.99
C GLY A 59 -12.92 1.82 -1.81
N ASN A 60 -13.06 1.23 -0.63
CA ASN A 60 -12.49 1.72 0.62
C ASN A 60 -11.05 1.23 0.77
N LEU A 61 -10.09 2.16 0.80
CA LEU A 61 -8.68 1.86 1.03
C LEU A 61 -8.23 2.40 2.39
N LEU A 62 -7.68 1.52 3.21
CA LEU A 62 -6.82 1.88 4.34
C LEU A 62 -5.37 1.59 3.98
N TYR A 63 -4.55 2.64 3.96
CA TYR A 63 -3.12 2.54 3.75
C TYR A 63 -2.38 2.77 5.07
N ILE A 64 -1.50 1.85 5.44
CA ILE A 64 -0.76 1.86 6.71
C ILE A 64 0.73 1.77 6.41
N HIS A 65 1.54 2.59 7.07
CA HIS A 65 2.99 2.56 6.88
C HIS A 65 3.75 3.11 8.10
N GLY A 66 4.92 2.54 8.40
CA GLY A 66 5.85 3.11 9.37
C GLY A 66 6.67 4.23 8.74
N THR A 67 6.74 5.41 9.35
CA THR A 67 7.51 6.53 8.76
C THR A 67 9.03 6.34 8.89
N GLY A 68 9.47 5.35 9.65
CA GLY A 68 10.88 4.96 9.82
C GLY A 68 11.20 3.61 9.15
N ASP A 69 10.37 3.15 8.21
CA ASP A 69 10.61 1.93 7.45
C ASP A 69 11.84 2.10 6.55
N ASP A 70 12.87 1.31 6.81
CA ASP A 70 14.13 1.27 6.08
C ASP A 70 14.20 0.11 5.06
N ASN A 71 13.21 -0.78 5.06
CA ASN A 71 13.07 -1.87 4.09
C ASN A 71 12.21 -1.40 2.90
N VAL A 72 10.93 -1.11 3.16
CA VAL A 72 10.05 -0.48 2.16
C VAL A 72 9.99 1.00 2.51
N HIS A 73 10.94 1.77 1.99
CA HIS A 73 11.08 3.18 2.37
C HIS A 73 9.76 3.96 2.24
N TYR A 74 9.47 4.83 3.22
CA TYR A 74 8.21 5.58 3.31
C TYR A 74 7.90 6.42 2.06
N GLN A 75 8.89 6.72 1.22
CA GLN A 75 8.68 7.28 -0.11
C GLN A 75 7.66 6.48 -0.97
N ASN A 76 7.57 5.16 -0.80
CA ASN A 76 6.54 4.33 -1.44
C ASN A 76 5.13 4.80 -1.07
N ALA A 77 4.91 5.14 0.20
CA ALA A 77 3.67 5.73 0.68
C ALA A 77 3.40 7.07 0.00
N GLU A 78 4.38 7.98 0.04
CA GLU A 78 4.21 9.34 -0.49
C GLU A 78 3.92 9.37 -1.99
N MET A 79 4.61 8.53 -2.77
CA MET A 79 4.36 8.40 -4.21
C MET A 79 2.92 7.94 -4.49
N LEU A 80 2.43 6.95 -3.75
CA LEU A 80 1.07 6.46 -3.90
C LEU A 80 0.04 7.51 -3.46
N ILE A 81 0.26 8.16 -2.31
CA ILE A 81 -0.60 9.20 -1.77
C ILE A 81 -0.74 10.35 -2.76
N ASN A 82 0.37 10.83 -3.33
CA ASN A 82 0.36 11.91 -4.32
C ASN A 82 -0.45 11.53 -5.57
N GLU A 83 -0.31 10.30 -6.07
CA GLU A 83 -1.07 9.86 -7.24
C GLU A 83 -2.56 9.68 -6.92
N LEU A 84 -2.92 9.22 -5.72
CA LEU A 84 -4.32 9.18 -5.26
C LEU A 84 -4.93 10.58 -5.15
N ILE A 85 -4.22 11.54 -4.54
CA ILE A 85 -4.63 12.95 -4.42
C ILE A 85 -4.85 13.57 -5.80
N LYS A 86 -3.88 13.43 -6.71
CA LYS A 86 -3.96 13.91 -8.09
C LYS A 86 -5.21 13.42 -8.82
N ASN A 87 -5.63 12.18 -8.54
CA ASN A 87 -6.81 11.57 -9.13
C ASN A 87 -8.09 11.72 -8.28
N LYS A 88 -8.08 12.63 -7.29
CA LYS A 88 -9.21 12.95 -6.41
C LYS A 88 -9.79 11.72 -5.70
N LYS A 89 -8.93 10.78 -5.33
CA LYS A 89 -9.31 9.57 -4.61
C LYS A 89 -9.25 9.82 -3.12
N VAL A 90 -10.35 9.53 -2.45
CA VAL A 90 -10.44 9.57 -0.98
C VAL A 90 -10.03 8.21 -0.44
N PHE A 91 -9.19 8.21 0.58
CA PHE A 91 -8.67 7.03 1.25
C PHE A 91 -8.35 7.36 2.71
N GLN A 92 -8.13 6.34 3.54
CA GLN A 92 -7.66 6.49 4.91
C GLN A 92 -6.17 6.18 5.00
N LEU A 93 -5.42 6.99 5.76
CA LEU A 93 -4.00 6.81 6.00
C LEU A 93 -3.76 6.66 7.50
N MET A 94 -2.96 5.66 7.88
CA MET A 94 -2.38 5.55 9.22
C MET A 94 -0.86 5.46 9.12
N SER A 95 -0.20 6.59 9.41
CA SER A 95 1.25 6.62 9.53
C SER A 95 1.65 6.32 10.97
N TYR A 96 2.56 5.36 11.15
CA TYR A 96 3.14 5.04 12.46
C TYR A 96 4.48 5.76 12.60
N PRO A 97 4.59 6.82 13.42
CA PRO A 97 5.79 7.64 13.49
C PRO A 97 6.98 6.85 14.01
N ASN A 98 8.10 6.88 13.28
CA ASN A 98 9.36 6.23 13.65
C ASN A 98 9.25 4.71 13.88
N ARG A 99 8.25 4.06 13.26
CA ARG A 99 8.14 2.60 13.23
C ARG A 99 8.83 2.08 11.97
N THR A 100 9.55 0.96 12.12
CA THR A 100 10.18 0.27 10.99
C THR A 100 9.18 -0.58 10.23
N HIS A 101 9.65 -1.42 9.31
CA HIS A 101 8.83 -2.32 8.50
C HIS A 101 7.87 -3.21 9.31
N SER A 102 8.28 -3.64 10.50
CA SER A 102 7.47 -4.51 11.36
C SER A 102 6.34 -3.79 12.08
N ILE A 103 6.39 -2.46 12.16
CA ILE A 103 5.42 -1.62 12.89
C ILE A 103 5.17 -2.17 14.30
N SER A 104 6.25 -2.35 15.06
CA SER A 104 6.19 -2.97 16.40
C SER A 104 6.86 -2.14 17.49
N GLU A 105 7.64 -1.12 17.13
CA GLU A 105 8.38 -0.30 18.08
C GLU A 105 7.43 0.51 18.97
N GLY A 106 7.72 0.59 20.26
CA GLY A 106 6.96 1.39 21.23
C GLY A 106 5.72 0.69 21.80
N GLU A 107 5.37 1.06 23.03
CA GLU A 107 4.24 0.51 23.77
C GLU A 107 2.90 0.73 23.03
N GLY A 108 2.06 -0.30 23.00
CA GLY A 108 0.74 -0.25 22.39
C GLY A 108 0.70 -0.30 20.86
N THR A 109 1.84 -0.30 20.16
CA THR A 109 1.87 -0.23 18.68
C THR A 109 1.14 -1.40 18.01
N SER A 110 1.45 -2.64 18.40
CA SER A 110 0.83 -3.83 17.79
C SER A 110 -0.67 -3.93 18.07
N GLU A 111 -1.10 -3.51 19.27
CA GLU A 111 -2.50 -3.46 19.64
C GLU A 111 -3.23 -2.38 18.84
N HIS A 112 -2.68 -1.16 18.77
CA HIS A 112 -3.26 -0.07 17.98
C HIS A 112 -3.35 -0.43 16.49
N LEU A 113 -2.32 -1.08 15.94
CA LEU A 113 -2.36 -1.61 14.56
C LEU A 113 -3.53 -2.56 14.38
N SER A 114 -3.70 -3.49 15.32
CA SER A 114 -4.78 -4.48 15.28
C SER A 114 -6.17 -3.85 15.39
N LEU A 115 -6.33 -2.90 16.31
CA LEU A 115 -7.56 -2.13 16.46
C LEU A 115 -7.87 -1.30 15.20
N THR A 116 -6.86 -0.71 14.57
CA THR A 116 -7.01 0.13 13.38
C THR A 116 -7.59 -0.65 12.21
N TYR A 117 -6.95 -1.76 11.79
CA TYR A 117 -7.48 -2.54 10.66
C TYR A 117 -8.80 -3.23 11.01
N THR A 118 -9.01 -3.62 12.28
CA THR A 118 -10.26 -4.26 12.72
C THR A 118 -11.43 -3.28 12.65
N LYS A 119 -11.24 -2.06 13.16
CA LYS A 119 -12.24 -0.98 13.08
C LYS A 119 -12.59 -0.70 11.62
N PHE A 120 -11.58 -0.53 10.77
CA PHE A 120 -11.79 -0.27 9.34
C PHE A 120 -12.61 -1.36 8.65
N LEU A 121 -12.32 -2.64 8.91
CA LEU A 121 -13.10 -3.75 8.36
C LEU A 121 -14.55 -3.74 8.86
N LYS A 122 -14.78 -3.51 10.16
CA LYS A 122 -16.14 -3.44 10.71
C LYS A 122 -16.97 -2.32 10.07
N GLU A 123 -16.36 -1.19 9.76
CA GLU A 123 -17.03 -0.04 9.14
C GLU A 123 -17.27 -0.22 7.63
N ASN A 124 -16.38 -0.91 6.93
CA ASN A 124 -16.34 -0.91 5.46
C ASN A 124 -16.58 -2.29 4.82
N CYS A 125 -16.71 -3.35 5.61
CA CYS A 125 -16.92 -4.72 5.17
C CYS A 125 -17.99 -5.39 6.04
N PRO A 126 -19.28 -5.02 5.88
CA PRO A 126 -20.35 -5.58 6.68
C PRO A 126 -20.41 -7.11 6.52
N PRO A 127 -20.75 -7.86 7.59
CA PRO A 127 -20.91 -9.29 7.51
C PRO A 127 -22.07 -9.66 6.60
N GLY A 128 -21.90 -10.74 5.83
CA GLY A 128 -22.91 -11.28 4.91
C GLY A 128 -22.36 -11.41 3.50
N ALA A 129 -22.11 -12.64 3.07
CA ALA A 129 -22.06 -12.93 1.64
C ALA A 129 -23.43 -12.56 1.06
N LYS A 130 -23.46 -11.75 0.01
CA LYS A 130 -24.65 -11.62 -0.83
C LYS A 130 -24.73 -12.81 -1.77
#